data_AF-A0A2E8GRE8-F1
#
_entry.id   AF-A0A2E8GRE8-F1
#
_cell.length_a   1.000
_cell.length_b   1.000
_cell.length_c   1.000
_cell.angle_alpha   90.00
_cell.angle_beta   90.00
_cell.angle_gamma   90.00
#
_symmetry.space_group_name_H-M   'P 1'
#
loop_
_entity.id
_entity.type
_entity.pdbx_description
1 polymer ?
#
loop_
_entity_poly.entity_id
_entity_poly.type
_entity_poly.pdbx_seq_one_letter_code
_entity_poly.pdbx_strand_id
1 'polypeptide(L)'
;MRITVFYLLCGLLAGCSYHYDQGQELEAQGRWEEAAIEYRIAHVDDPDDPEIRAALQRANLKVAEDNFRRYQDYLKEQKFSKAYQRLEAGLSQNPHHPGFQVESPHWTRVLIAGRVHFEFQKLRGAFRLADEMKLQVQVNTPSGALLTAELINDTGLFFIEDLNYRQPPEFLTRYSLNSIGLRMKRRTTDGFLRRNYQRFINFRELAPLVVQGKLKNGSTETRVIQDHSERLQEKSLLTAAWVPPRLLNYQLQLNGTSIQILGAPRLEFAPELLYLHQMQQRAFVDFGTYRVELNPETERWGIIRESVTPATDHLPLLARNLALNPYLFYNSAYRFTH
;
A
#
# COMPACT_ATOMS: atom_id res chain seq x y z
N MET A 1 41.06 -47.03 -58.24
CA MET A 1 40.31 -45.87 -58.76
C MET A 1 38.86 -46.02 -58.33
N ARG A 2 38.33 -44.99 -57.65
CA ARG A 2 36.93 -44.76 -57.24
C ARG A 2 36.33 -45.56 -56.08
N ILE A 3 35.40 -44.86 -55.40
CA ILE A 3 34.57 -45.21 -54.22
C ILE A 3 35.32 -44.81 -52.93
N THR A 4 34.93 -43.83 -52.10
CA THR A 4 33.63 -43.32 -51.65
C THR A 4 33.91 -42.03 -50.87
N VAL A 5 32.98 -41.07 -50.79
CA VAL A 5 32.48 -40.42 -49.55
C VAL A 5 31.42 -39.40 -50.01
N PHE A 6 30.18 -39.89 -50.05
CA PHE A 6 28.99 -39.11 -49.74
C PHE A 6 28.61 -39.48 -48.30
N TYR A 7 27.85 -38.64 -47.61
CA TYR A 7 27.47 -38.67 -46.18
C TYR A 7 28.37 -37.83 -45.25
N LEU A 8 28.29 -36.51 -45.42
CA LEU A 8 28.34 -35.58 -44.30
C LEU A 8 27.12 -34.66 -44.37
N LEU A 9 25.95 -35.27 -44.15
CA LEU A 9 24.66 -34.61 -44.00
C LEU A 9 24.05 -35.10 -42.67
N CYS A 10 23.42 -34.19 -41.93
CA CYS A 10 22.73 -34.34 -40.65
C CYS A 10 23.60 -34.30 -39.37
N GLY A 11 23.88 -33.08 -38.89
CA GLY A 11 24.38 -32.87 -37.54
C GLY A 11 24.15 -31.47 -36.97
N LEU A 12 23.13 -30.72 -37.44
CA LEU A 12 22.96 -29.31 -37.05
C LEU A 12 21.51 -28.87 -36.71
N LEU A 13 20.51 -29.74 -36.58
CA LEU A 13 19.12 -29.27 -36.32
C LEU A 13 18.32 -30.16 -35.36
N ALA A 14 18.75 -30.27 -34.10
CA ALA A 14 17.88 -30.71 -33.01
C ALA A 14 18.40 -30.15 -31.68
N GLY A 15 18.16 -28.87 -31.43
CA GLY A 15 18.19 -28.35 -30.08
C GLY A 15 16.88 -28.72 -29.39
N CYS A 16 16.79 -29.91 -28.78
CA CYS A 16 15.66 -30.22 -27.89
C CYS A 16 15.79 -29.34 -26.65
N SER A 17 14.84 -28.44 -26.43
CA SER A 17 14.73 -27.70 -25.17
C SER A 17 13.98 -28.58 -24.17
N TYR A 18 14.68 -29.11 -23.16
CA TYR A 18 14.09 -29.93 -22.10
C TYR A 18 12.87 -29.27 -21.44
N HIS A 19 12.95 -27.95 -21.18
CA HIS A 19 11.86 -27.18 -20.59
C HIS A 19 10.67 -27.00 -21.54
N TYR A 20 10.90 -26.96 -22.85
CA TYR A 20 9.82 -26.97 -23.82
C TYR A 20 9.07 -28.31 -23.81
N ASP A 21 9.79 -29.42 -23.85
CA ASP A 21 9.19 -30.76 -23.82
C ASP A 21 8.40 -31.00 -22.51
N GLN A 22 8.97 -30.61 -21.36
CA GLN A 22 8.29 -30.68 -20.07
C GLN A 22 7.02 -29.79 -20.05
N GLY A 23 7.09 -28.60 -20.64
CA GLY A 23 5.93 -27.72 -20.80
C GLY A 23 4.81 -28.37 -21.62
N GLN A 24 5.15 -29.09 -22.69
CA GLN A 24 4.18 -29.82 -23.53
C GLN A 24 3.48 -30.94 -22.76
N GLU A 25 4.24 -31.69 -21.94
CA GLU A 25 3.66 -32.73 -21.09
C GLU A 25 2.69 -32.16 -20.04
N LEU A 26 3.05 -31.03 -19.41
CA LEU A 26 2.20 -30.35 -18.44
C LEU A 26 0.95 -29.74 -19.10
N GLU A 27 1.09 -29.18 -20.30
CA GLU A 27 -0.02 -28.69 -21.12
C GLU A 27 -1.00 -29.84 -21.45
N ALA A 28 -0.49 -31.01 -21.85
CA ALA A 28 -1.32 -32.19 -22.12
C ALA A 28 -2.08 -32.68 -20.87
N GLN A 29 -1.54 -32.44 -19.67
CA GLN A 29 -2.20 -32.72 -18.39
C GLN A 29 -3.17 -31.61 -17.93
N GLY A 30 -3.28 -30.50 -18.68
CA GLY A 30 -4.07 -29.33 -18.30
C GLY A 30 -3.47 -28.52 -17.14
N ARG A 31 -2.20 -28.74 -16.79
CA ARG A 31 -1.47 -28.02 -15.72
C ARG A 31 -0.88 -26.72 -16.28
N TRP A 32 -1.78 -25.84 -16.73
CA TRP A 32 -1.42 -24.64 -17.51
C TRP A 32 -0.47 -23.68 -16.79
N GLU A 33 -0.61 -23.49 -15.47
CA GLU A 33 0.27 -22.61 -14.70
C GLU A 33 1.71 -23.12 -14.66
N GLU A 34 1.88 -24.43 -14.50
CA GLU A 34 3.17 -25.09 -14.48
C GLU A 34 3.78 -25.15 -15.88
N ALA A 35 2.97 -25.45 -16.90
CA ALA A 35 3.39 -25.39 -18.30
C ALA A 35 3.89 -23.98 -18.69
N ALA A 36 3.19 -22.92 -18.28
CA ALA A 36 3.62 -21.54 -18.52
C ALA A 36 4.93 -21.16 -17.80
N ILE A 37 5.25 -21.81 -16.67
CA ILE A 37 6.55 -21.64 -16.01
C ILE A 37 7.64 -22.29 -16.86
N GLU A 38 7.46 -23.55 -17.26
CA GLU A 38 8.45 -24.28 -18.07
C GLU A 38 8.69 -23.61 -19.43
N TYR A 39 7.63 -23.22 -20.14
CA TYR A 39 7.76 -22.48 -21.40
C TYR A 39 8.45 -21.13 -21.24
N ARG A 40 8.30 -20.46 -20.10
CA ARG A 40 8.99 -19.20 -19.83
C ARG A 40 10.48 -19.42 -19.55
N ILE A 41 10.85 -20.51 -18.90
CA ILE A 41 12.26 -20.90 -18.76
C ILE A 41 12.84 -21.18 -20.15
N ALA A 42 12.16 -22.00 -20.96
CA ALA A 42 12.58 -22.28 -22.33
C ALA A 42 12.72 -21.00 -23.19
N HIS A 43 11.82 -20.02 -23.01
CA HIS A 43 11.85 -18.75 -23.73
C HIS A 43 13.01 -17.84 -23.31
N VAL A 44 13.49 -17.94 -22.06
CA VAL A 44 14.68 -17.22 -21.62
C VAL A 44 15.93 -17.78 -22.31
N ASP A 45 15.98 -19.10 -22.50
CA ASP A 45 17.11 -19.79 -23.15
C ASP A 45 17.12 -19.58 -24.67
N ASP A 46 15.94 -19.63 -25.32
CA ASP A 46 15.76 -19.33 -26.74
C ASP A 46 14.56 -18.38 -26.97
N PRO A 47 14.80 -17.05 -26.95
CA PRO A 47 13.74 -16.06 -27.11
C PRO A 47 13.23 -15.96 -28.55
N ASP A 48 14.03 -16.42 -29.53
CA ASP A 48 13.76 -16.24 -30.95
C ASP A 48 12.99 -17.43 -31.57
N ASP A 49 12.89 -18.55 -30.85
CA ASP A 49 12.07 -19.70 -31.23
C ASP A 49 10.55 -19.37 -31.31
N PRO A 50 9.94 -19.50 -32.50
CA PRO A 50 8.51 -19.22 -32.69
C PRO A 50 7.59 -20.25 -32.01
N GLU A 51 8.00 -21.50 -31.86
CA GLU A 51 7.21 -22.55 -31.21
C GLU A 51 7.12 -22.31 -29.71
N ILE A 52 8.24 -22.00 -29.06
CA ILE A 52 8.29 -21.67 -27.63
C ILE A 52 7.44 -20.42 -27.34
N ARG A 53 7.58 -19.37 -28.15
CA ARG A 53 6.74 -18.16 -28.00
C ARG A 53 5.25 -18.48 -28.14
N ALA A 54 4.88 -19.26 -29.14
CA ALA A 54 3.49 -19.63 -29.37
C ALA A 54 2.94 -20.48 -28.20
N ALA A 55 3.74 -21.43 -27.69
CA ALA A 55 3.35 -22.27 -26.55
C ALA A 55 3.18 -21.46 -25.26
N LEU A 56 4.13 -20.57 -24.95
CA LEU A 56 4.03 -19.66 -23.81
C LEU A 56 2.80 -18.76 -23.92
N GLN A 57 2.53 -18.19 -25.10
CA GLN A 57 1.35 -17.35 -25.32
C GLN A 57 0.06 -18.13 -25.09
N ARG A 58 -0.09 -19.35 -25.64
CA ARG A 58 -1.27 -20.19 -25.42
C ARG A 58 -1.48 -20.53 -23.94
N ALA A 59 -0.42 -20.94 -23.26
CA ALA A 59 -0.46 -21.28 -21.84
C ALA A 59 -0.86 -20.05 -21.00
N ASN A 60 -0.27 -18.88 -21.27
CA ASN A 60 -0.59 -17.63 -20.58
C ASN A 60 -2.06 -17.23 -20.74
N LEU A 61 -2.65 -17.41 -21.92
CA LEU A 61 -4.08 -17.17 -22.12
C LEU A 61 -4.94 -18.07 -21.20
N LYS A 62 -4.61 -19.36 -21.09
CA LYS A 62 -5.32 -20.29 -20.21
C LYS A 62 -5.13 -19.96 -18.72
N VAL A 63 -3.92 -19.59 -18.32
CA VAL A 63 -3.62 -19.18 -16.95
C VAL A 63 -4.35 -17.88 -16.59
N ALA A 64 -4.47 -16.93 -17.52
CA ALA A 64 -5.22 -15.69 -17.30
C ALA A 64 -6.71 -15.98 -17.06
N GLU A 65 -7.33 -16.85 -17.87
CA GLU A 65 -8.73 -17.26 -17.69
C GLU A 65 -8.96 -17.96 -16.34
N ASP A 66 -8.04 -18.85 -15.92
CA ASP A 66 -8.15 -19.49 -14.61
C ASP A 66 -8.01 -18.49 -13.45
N ASN A 67 -7.08 -17.54 -13.57
CA ASN A 67 -6.95 -16.44 -12.62
C ASN A 67 -8.22 -15.60 -12.56
N PHE A 68 -8.88 -15.34 -13.70
CA PHE A 68 -10.12 -14.56 -13.73
C PHE A 68 -11.26 -15.28 -13.01
N ARG A 69 -11.39 -16.60 -13.18
CA ARG A 69 -12.39 -17.38 -12.41
C ARG A 69 -12.14 -17.30 -10.91
N ARG A 70 -10.89 -17.54 -10.47
CA ARG A 70 -10.51 -17.45 -9.04
C ARG A 70 -10.67 -16.04 -8.49
N TYR A 71 -10.38 -15.02 -9.29
CA TYR A 71 -10.63 -13.61 -8.97
C TYR A 71 -12.12 -13.38 -8.64
N GLN A 72 -13.02 -13.86 -9.51
CA GLN A 72 -14.46 -13.71 -9.32
C GLN A 72 -14.95 -14.43 -8.06
N ASP A 73 -14.41 -15.60 -7.75
CA ASP A 73 -14.79 -16.33 -6.54
C ASP A 73 -14.30 -15.63 -5.27
N TYR A 74 -13.07 -15.11 -5.25
CA TYR A 74 -12.59 -14.31 -4.13
C TYR A 74 -13.36 -13.00 -3.96
N LEU A 75 -13.83 -12.37 -5.04
CA LEU A 75 -14.72 -11.22 -4.95
C LEU A 75 -16.04 -11.55 -4.27
N LYS A 76 -16.70 -12.66 -4.63
CA LYS A 76 -17.95 -13.10 -4.01
C LYS A 76 -17.78 -13.34 -2.51
N GLU A 77 -16.62 -13.87 -2.12
CA GLU A 77 -16.24 -14.10 -0.73
C GLU A 77 -15.71 -12.85 -0.01
N GLN A 78 -15.65 -11.69 -0.66
CA GLN A 78 -15.09 -10.43 -0.15
C GLN A 78 -13.62 -10.54 0.30
N LYS A 79 -12.87 -11.51 -0.24
CA LYS A 79 -11.43 -11.70 0.00
C LYS A 79 -10.63 -10.78 -0.92
N PHE A 80 -10.80 -9.47 -0.77
CA PHE A 80 -10.32 -8.46 -1.72
C PHE A 80 -8.81 -8.53 -2.01
N SER A 81 -7.97 -8.73 -0.99
CA SER A 81 -6.53 -8.88 -1.19
C SER A 81 -6.19 -10.08 -2.10
N LYS A 82 -6.86 -11.22 -1.90
CA LYS A 82 -6.66 -12.41 -2.75
C LYS A 82 -7.21 -12.23 -4.15
N ALA A 83 -8.37 -11.56 -4.28
CA ALA A 83 -8.93 -11.23 -5.58
C ALA A 83 -7.93 -10.37 -6.36
N TYR A 84 -7.48 -9.25 -5.80
CA TYR A 84 -6.57 -8.34 -6.48
C TYR A 84 -5.23 -8.99 -6.88
N GLN A 85 -4.67 -9.86 -6.04
CA GLN A 85 -3.49 -10.66 -6.44
C GLN A 85 -3.73 -11.52 -7.69
N ARG A 86 -4.93 -12.12 -7.83
CA ARG A 86 -5.31 -12.87 -9.04
C ARG A 86 -5.51 -11.96 -10.24
N LEU A 87 -6.01 -10.73 -10.03
CA LEU A 87 -6.10 -9.73 -11.08
C LEU A 87 -4.72 -9.32 -11.60
N GLU A 88 -3.78 -9.00 -10.71
CA GLU A 88 -2.41 -8.64 -11.11
C GLU A 88 -1.72 -9.81 -11.82
N ALA A 89 -1.84 -11.03 -11.29
CA ALA A 89 -1.29 -12.22 -11.93
C ALA A 89 -1.91 -12.45 -13.32
N GLY A 90 -3.23 -12.35 -13.45
CA GLY A 90 -3.92 -12.53 -14.72
C GLY A 90 -3.55 -11.49 -15.77
N LEU A 91 -3.47 -10.21 -15.41
CA LEU A 91 -3.01 -9.14 -16.29
C LEU A 91 -1.54 -9.28 -16.69
N SER A 92 -0.69 -9.85 -15.84
CA SER A 92 0.70 -10.12 -16.21
C SER A 92 0.82 -11.17 -17.33
N GLN A 93 -0.15 -12.10 -17.41
CA GLN A 93 -0.17 -13.16 -18.42
C GLN A 93 -0.93 -12.76 -19.70
N ASN A 94 -2.05 -12.06 -19.55
CA ASN A 94 -2.81 -11.50 -20.65
C ASN A 94 -3.22 -10.06 -20.32
N PRO A 95 -2.38 -9.06 -20.69
CA PRO A 95 -2.66 -7.66 -20.44
C PRO A 95 -3.98 -7.18 -21.03
N HIS A 96 -4.46 -7.80 -22.11
CA HIS A 96 -5.69 -7.40 -22.82
C HIS A 96 -6.90 -8.27 -22.47
N HIS A 97 -6.84 -9.05 -21.39
CA HIS A 97 -7.96 -9.89 -20.97
C HIS A 97 -9.22 -9.03 -20.71
N PRO A 98 -10.33 -9.23 -21.43
CA PRO A 98 -11.46 -8.31 -21.41
C PRO A 98 -12.10 -8.19 -20.01
N GLY A 99 -12.20 -9.30 -19.28
CA GLY A 99 -12.70 -9.30 -17.91
C GLY A 99 -11.87 -8.46 -16.93
N PHE A 100 -10.53 -8.57 -16.98
CA PHE A 100 -9.66 -7.78 -16.11
C PHE A 100 -9.59 -6.30 -16.54
N GLN A 101 -9.70 -6.00 -17.83
CA GLN A 101 -9.78 -4.62 -18.33
C GLN A 101 -11.01 -3.89 -17.80
N VAL A 102 -12.15 -4.58 -17.69
CA VAL A 102 -13.36 -4.02 -17.05
C VAL A 102 -13.19 -3.86 -15.54
N GLU A 103 -12.50 -4.80 -14.88
CA GLU A 103 -12.44 -4.84 -13.43
C GLU A 103 -11.32 -3.99 -12.82
N SER A 104 -10.19 -3.81 -13.51
CA SER A 104 -9.03 -3.05 -13.02
C SER A 104 -9.37 -1.61 -12.59
N PRO A 105 -10.18 -0.83 -13.33
CA PRO A 105 -10.57 0.53 -12.92
C PRO A 105 -11.38 0.63 -11.62
N HIS A 106 -11.88 -0.49 -11.10
CA HIS A 106 -12.64 -0.51 -9.85
C HIS A 106 -11.77 -0.63 -8.60
N TRP A 107 -10.48 -0.92 -8.76
CA TRP A 107 -9.56 -1.09 -7.64
C TRP A 107 -8.76 0.18 -7.42
N THR A 108 -8.78 0.71 -6.21
CA THR A 108 -7.88 1.81 -5.82
C THR A 108 -6.86 1.29 -4.81
N ARG A 109 -5.58 1.40 -5.18
CA ARG A 109 -4.48 1.17 -4.25
C ARG A 109 -4.20 2.44 -3.46
N VAL A 110 -4.06 2.32 -2.15
CA VAL A 110 -3.88 3.48 -1.27
C VAL A 110 -2.57 3.31 -0.52
N LEU A 111 -1.66 4.26 -0.67
CA LEU A 111 -0.55 4.44 0.27
C LEU A 111 -1.04 5.28 1.44
N ILE A 112 -0.74 4.85 2.65
CA ILE A 112 -0.97 5.62 3.87
C ILE A 112 0.39 5.80 4.52
N ALA A 113 0.82 7.04 4.73
CA ALA A 113 2.13 7.30 5.31
C ALA A 113 2.17 8.56 6.15
N GLY A 114 3.26 8.70 6.90
CA GLY A 114 3.60 9.88 7.66
C GLY A 114 4.88 9.66 8.44
N ARG A 115 5.16 10.56 9.37
CA ARG A 115 6.33 10.49 10.24
C ARG A 115 5.96 10.79 11.68
N VAL A 116 6.63 10.13 12.62
CA VAL A 116 6.47 10.37 14.05
C VAL A 116 7.85 10.57 14.67
N HIS A 117 8.07 11.76 15.24
CA HIS A 117 9.20 12.04 16.11
C HIS A 117 8.83 11.60 17.52
N PHE A 118 9.59 10.64 18.03
CA PHE A 118 9.36 10.04 19.33
C PHE A 118 10.69 9.94 20.10
N GLU A 119 10.76 10.56 21.27
CA GLU A 119 11.96 10.54 22.10
C GLU A 119 12.04 9.26 22.95
N PHE A 120 12.64 8.20 22.39
CA PHE A 120 12.80 6.91 23.07
C PHE A 120 13.55 6.96 24.40
N GLN A 121 14.42 7.95 24.61
CA GLN A 121 15.18 8.08 25.85
C GLN A 121 14.26 8.20 27.07
N LYS A 122 13.06 8.79 26.90
CA LYS A 122 12.02 8.89 27.94
C LYS A 122 11.38 7.55 28.30
N LEU A 123 11.53 6.51 27.47
CA LEU A 123 10.95 5.18 27.72
C LEU A 123 11.88 4.24 28.52
N ARG A 124 13.20 4.50 28.53
CA ARG A 124 14.20 3.56 29.07
C ARG A 124 14.05 3.27 30.57
N GLY A 125 13.32 4.10 31.31
CA GLY A 125 13.01 3.86 32.73
C GLY A 125 11.60 3.27 33.00
N ALA A 126 10.69 3.34 32.04
CA ALA A 126 9.26 3.01 32.25
C ALA A 126 8.90 1.57 31.87
N PHE A 127 9.71 0.90 31.03
CA PHE A 127 9.42 -0.46 30.56
C PHE A 127 10.44 -1.47 31.06
N ARG A 128 9.95 -2.54 31.70
CA ARG A 128 10.77 -3.73 32.00
C ARG A 128 11.26 -4.33 30.68
N LEU A 129 12.52 -4.79 30.66
CA LEU A 129 13.16 -5.48 29.52
C LEU A 129 12.18 -6.47 28.87
N ALA A 130 11.79 -6.17 27.62
CA ALA A 130 11.01 -7.04 26.76
C ALA A 130 11.92 -7.59 25.65
N ASP A 131 11.62 -8.79 25.15
CA ASP A 131 12.44 -9.46 24.14
C ASP A 131 12.37 -8.74 22.79
N GLU A 132 11.22 -8.16 22.46
CA GLU A 132 11.02 -7.36 21.25
C GLU A 132 10.17 -6.13 21.58
N MET A 133 10.62 -4.96 21.12
CA MET A 133 9.93 -3.68 21.24
C MET A 133 9.85 -3.01 19.87
N LYS A 134 8.64 -2.74 19.39
CA LYS A 134 8.43 -2.06 18.11
C LYS A 134 7.39 -0.97 18.24
N LEU A 135 7.76 0.26 17.87
CA LEU A 135 6.78 1.33 17.74
C LEU A 135 5.87 1.04 16.55
N GLN A 136 4.59 1.33 16.73
CA GLN A 136 3.59 1.13 15.69
C GLN A 136 2.59 2.29 15.66
N VAL A 137 2.22 2.68 14.44
CA VAL A 137 1.04 3.48 14.15
C VAL A 137 -0.09 2.55 13.74
N GLN A 138 -1.28 2.78 14.28
CA GLN A 138 -2.51 2.15 13.83
C GLN A 138 -3.41 3.18 13.18
N VAL A 139 -4.05 2.82 12.07
CA VAL A 139 -4.92 3.69 11.26
C VAL A 139 -6.26 2.99 11.06
N ASN A 140 -7.36 3.72 11.29
CA ASN A 140 -8.70 3.27 10.92
C ASN A 140 -8.87 3.40 9.41
N THR A 141 -9.33 2.34 8.77
CA THR A 141 -9.75 2.41 7.36
C THR A 141 -11.18 2.92 7.25
N PRO A 142 -11.57 3.48 6.10
CA PRO A 142 -12.95 3.80 5.78
C PRO A 142 -13.93 2.61 5.90
N SER A 143 -13.43 1.38 5.73
CA SER A 143 -14.20 0.13 5.87
C SER A 143 -14.33 -0.37 7.31
N GLY A 144 -13.71 0.32 8.29
CA GLY A 144 -13.73 -0.05 9.70
C GLY A 144 -12.67 -1.07 10.12
N ALA A 145 -11.76 -1.45 9.21
CA ALA A 145 -10.60 -2.26 9.54
C ALA A 145 -9.51 -1.41 10.22
N LEU A 146 -8.56 -2.10 10.87
CA LEU A 146 -7.43 -1.48 11.54
C LEU A 146 -6.13 -1.89 10.86
N LEU A 147 -5.47 -0.92 10.24
CA LEU A 147 -4.14 -1.12 9.66
C LEU A 147 -3.08 -0.82 10.70
N THR A 148 -1.97 -1.56 10.68
CA THR A 148 -0.85 -1.39 11.61
C THR A 148 0.46 -1.27 10.83
N ALA A 149 1.13 -0.14 10.95
CA ALA A 149 2.45 0.11 10.39
C ALA A 149 3.50 0.14 11.51
N GLU A 150 4.64 -0.50 11.31
CA GLU A 150 5.81 -0.33 12.20
C GLU A 150 6.52 0.97 11.84
N LEU A 151 7.01 1.70 12.85
CA LEU A 151 7.85 2.88 12.59
C LEU A 151 9.27 2.42 12.27
N ILE A 152 9.87 3.02 11.26
CA ILE A 152 11.29 2.85 10.96
C ILE A 152 12.08 3.65 12.00
N ASN A 153 12.92 2.98 12.79
CA ASN A 153 13.51 3.53 14.01
C ASN A 153 14.38 4.79 13.81
N ASP A 154 15.06 4.91 12.68
CA ASP A 154 16.01 5.99 12.38
C ASP A 154 15.32 7.27 11.90
N THR A 155 14.26 7.10 11.12
CA THR A 155 13.56 8.19 10.43
C THR A 155 12.24 8.55 11.12
N GLY A 156 11.65 7.62 11.88
CA GLY A 156 10.30 7.74 12.42
C GLY A 156 9.22 7.62 11.34
N LEU A 157 9.58 7.23 10.12
CA LEU A 157 8.63 7.01 9.04
C LEU A 157 7.72 5.83 9.35
N PHE A 158 6.47 5.92 8.93
CA PHE A 158 5.59 4.78 8.79
C PHE A 158 4.91 4.83 7.43
N PHE A 159 4.66 3.67 6.84
CA PHE A 159 3.80 3.54 5.69
C PHE A 159 3.13 2.17 5.67
N ILE A 160 1.94 2.10 5.09
CA ILE A 160 1.17 0.88 4.87
C ILE A 160 0.30 1.05 3.63
N GLU A 161 0.07 -0.03 2.90
CA GLU A 161 -0.86 -0.04 1.78
C GLU A 161 -2.24 -0.54 2.22
N ASP A 162 -3.27 0.01 1.59
CA ASP A 162 -4.65 -0.47 1.64
C ASP A 162 -5.20 -0.64 0.23
N LEU A 163 -6.32 -1.35 0.12
CA LEU A 163 -6.94 -1.70 -1.14
C LEU A 163 -8.45 -1.54 -1.06
N ASN A 164 -8.99 -0.66 -1.90
CA ASN A 164 -10.43 -0.38 -1.97
C ASN A 164 -11.01 -0.88 -3.30
N TYR A 165 -12.20 -1.48 -3.24
CA TYR A 165 -12.92 -1.99 -4.42
C TYR A 165 -14.28 -1.28 -4.57
N ARG A 166 -14.51 -0.71 -5.76
CA ARG A 166 -15.74 -0.01 -6.15
C ARG A 166 -16.17 1.07 -5.14
N GLN A 167 -15.19 1.83 -4.64
CA GLN A 167 -15.45 2.93 -3.72
C GLN A 167 -15.26 4.27 -4.42
N PRO A 168 -16.12 5.26 -4.14
CA PRO A 168 -15.92 6.61 -4.66
C PRO A 168 -14.71 7.29 -3.96
N PRO A 169 -14.08 8.29 -4.59
CA PRO A 169 -12.96 9.02 -3.99
C PRO A 169 -13.25 9.58 -2.59
N GLU A 170 -14.48 10.02 -2.34
CA GLU A 170 -14.93 10.54 -1.04
C GLU A 170 -14.78 9.51 0.09
N PHE A 171 -14.82 8.22 -0.22
CA PHE A 171 -14.61 7.16 0.76
C PHE A 171 -13.21 7.26 1.41
N LEU A 172 -12.20 7.68 0.64
CA LEU A 172 -10.82 7.83 1.09
C LEU A 172 -10.64 8.99 2.08
N THR A 173 -11.62 9.88 2.22
CA THR A 173 -11.55 10.98 3.20
C THR A 173 -11.73 10.51 4.66
N ARG A 174 -12.10 9.23 4.84
CA ARG A 174 -12.47 8.66 6.15
C ARG A 174 -11.33 7.97 6.88
N TYR A 175 -10.13 7.87 6.30
CA TYR A 175 -8.96 7.37 7.03
C TYR A 175 -8.70 8.27 8.24
N SER A 176 -8.33 7.68 9.36
CA SER A 176 -8.01 8.42 10.57
C SER A 176 -6.96 7.69 11.41
N LEU A 177 -6.14 8.44 12.12
CA LEU A 177 -5.17 7.92 13.07
C LEU A 177 -5.94 7.25 14.21
N ASN A 178 -5.68 5.97 14.45
CA ASN A 178 -6.26 5.24 15.58
C ASN A 178 -5.39 5.39 16.83
N SER A 179 -4.12 5.01 16.72
CA SER A 179 -3.20 5.05 17.86
C SER A 179 -1.74 5.09 17.45
N ILE A 180 -0.90 5.61 18.35
CA ILE A 180 0.55 5.47 18.29
C ILE A 180 0.98 4.80 19.59
N GLY A 181 1.81 3.77 19.52
CA GLY A 181 2.14 2.97 20.69
C GLY A 181 3.29 2.00 20.49
N LEU A 182 3.62 1.29 21.57
CA LEU A 182 4.70 0.32 21.62
C LEU A 182 4.14 -1.09 21.72
N ARG A 183 4.43 -1.91 20.70
CA ARG A 183 4.20 -3.36 20.75
C ARG A 183 5.37 -4.03 21.43
N MET A 184 5.07 -4.78 22.48
CA MET A 184 6.04 -5.54 23.26
C MET A 184 5.75 -7.03 23.12
N LYS A 185 6.79 -7.84 22.88
CA LYS A 185 6.72 -9.29 23.07
C LYS A 185 7.63 -9.68 24.22
N ARG A 186 7.11 -10.53 25.10
CA ARG A 186 7.86 -11.03 26.24
C ARG A 186 7.55 -12.50 26.50
N ARG A 187 8.60 -13.29 26.70
CA ARG A 187 8.49 -14.63 27.26
C ARG A 187 8.21 -14.54 28.75
N THR A 188 7.14 -15.21 29.15
CA THR A 188 6.74 -15.35 30.55
C THR A 188 7.54 -16.44 31.24
N THR A 189 7.52 -16.48 32.57
CA THR A 189 8.25 -17.46 33.38
C THR A 189 7.82 -18.90 33.12
N ASP A 190 6.58 -19.08 32.68
CA ASP A 190 5.93 -20.31 32.22
C ASP A 190 6.22 -20.62 30.74
N GLY A 191 7.10 -19.86 30.07
CA GLY A 191 7.57 -20.12 28.71
C GLY A 191 6.65 -19.58 27.60
N PHE A 192 5.45 -19.09 27.91
CA PHE A 192 4.52 -18.54 26.93
C PHE A 192 4.92 -17.16 26.44
N LEU A 193 4.65 -16.86 25.18
CA LEU A 193 4.91 -15.56 24.58
C LEU A 193 3.70 -14.63 24.76
N ARG A 194 3.81 -13.62 25.63
CA ARG A 194 2.80 -12.56 25.78
C ARG A 194 3.10 -11.40 24.84
N ARG A 195 2.05 -10.93 24.15
CA ARG A 195 2.08 -9.73 23.31
C ARG A 195 1.24 -8.65 23.96
N ASN A 196 1.80 -7.46 24.15
CA ASN A 196 1.10 -6.31 24.67
C ASN A 196 1.28 -5.13 23.71
N TYR A 197 0.27 -4.26 23.62
CA TYR A 197 0.35 -3.01 22.88
C TYR A 197 0.00 -1.85 23.81
N GLN A 198 1.03 -1.13 24.22
CA GLN A 198 0.89 0.05 25.06
C GLN A 198 0.68 1.28 24.20
N ARG A 199 -0.49 1.91 24.33
CA ARG A 199 -0.85 3.09 23.55
C ARG A 199 -0.36 4.35 24.25
N PHE A 200 0.30 5.21 23.49
CA PHE A 200 0.68 6.56 23.91
C PHE A 200 -0.41 7.53 23.47
N ILE A 201 -0.73 7.50 22.18
CA ILE A 201 -1.84 8.24 21.58
C ILE A 201 -2.94 7.25 21.26
N ASN A 202 -4.20 7.58 21.57
CA ASN A 202 -5.32 6.66 21.44
C ASN A 202 -6.62 7.41 21.13
N PHE A 203 -6.97 7.49 19.85
CA PHE A 203 -8.21 8.08 19.37
C PHE A 203 -9.37 7.06 19.36
N ARG A 204 -9.10 5.80 18.95
CA ARG A 204 -10.02 4.67 18.76
C ARG A 204 -11.21 4.93 17.82
N GLU A 205 -11.41 3.99 16.89
CA GLU A 205 -12.68 3.80 16.14
C GLU A 205 -13.32 5.11 15.67
N LEU A 206 -12.52 5.96 15.01
CA LEU A 206 -12.98 7.24 14.50
C LEU A 206 -13.55 7.06 13.10
N ALA A 207 -14.84 7.32 12.96
CA ALA A 207 -15.51 7.52 11.70
C ALA A 207 -16.30 8.84 11.75
N PRO A 208 -16.35 9.60 10.65
CA PRO A 208 -17.16 10.81 10.62
C PRO A 208 -18.64 10.46 10.79
N LEU A 209 -19.35 11.26 11.59
CA LEU A 209 -20.80 11.11 11.77
C LEU A 209 -21.54 11.33 10.44
N VAL A 210 -21.05 12.28 9.65
CA VAL A 210 -21.64 12.69 8.38
C VAL A 210 -20.51 13.07 7.41
N VAL A 211 -20.67 12.71 6.14
CA VAL A 211 -19.84 13.19 5.02
C VAL A 211 -20.77 13.84 4.00
N GLN A 212 -20.59 15.13 3.73
CA GLN A 212 -21.41 15.91 2.81
C GLN A 212 -20.56 16.60 1.74
N GLY A 213 -21.14 16.83 0.57
CA GLY A 213 -20.44 17.44 -0.57
C GLY A 213 -19.74 16.42 -1.45
N LYS A 214 -18.87 16.92 -2.35
CA LYS A 214 -18.10 16.11 -3.30
C LYS A 214 -16.71 16.68 -3.49
N LEU A 215 -15.77 15.81 -3.83
CA LEU A 215 -14.46 16.24 -4.29
C LEU A 215 -14.54 16.70 -5.75
N LYS A 216 -13.82 17.78 -6.09
CA LYS A 216 -13.70 18.22 -7.48
C LYS A 216 -12.82 17.22 -8.22
N ASN A 217 -13.23 16.83 -9.43
CA ASN A 217 -12.38 16.00 -10.28
C ASN A 217 -11.06 16.69 -10.59
N GLY A 218 -9.99 15.90 -10.63
CA GLY A 218 -8.64 16.37 -10.92
C GLY A 218 -8.48 16.95 -12.31
N SER A 219 -7.34 17.59 -12.51
CA SER A 219 -6.90 17.92 -13.86
C SER A 219 -6.38 16.65 -14.57
N THR A 220 -6.17 16.71 -15.88
CA THR A 220 -5.46 15.64 -16.61
C THR A 220 -3.94 15.72 -16.43
N GLU A 221 -3.43 16.83 -15.90
CA GLU A 221 -2.01 17.04 -15.63
C GLU A 221 -1.58 16.17 -14.44
N THR A 222 -0.45 15.48 -14.59
CA THR A 222 0.15 14.67 -13.53
C THR A 222 1.32 15.43 -12.94
N ARG A 223 1.37 15.54 -11.61
CA ARG A 223 2.38 16.28 -10.86
C ARG A 223 3.10 15.36 -9.88
N VAL A 224 4.36 15.69 -9.57
CA VAL A 224 5.13 14.99 -8.52
C VAL A 224 4.78 15.59 -7.17
N ILE A 225 4.63 14.75 -6.14
CA ILE A 225 4.25 15.19 -4.79
C ILE A 225 5.30 16.11 -4.15
N GLN A 226 6.57 15.94 -4.51
CA GLN A 226 7.67 16.80 -4.04
C GLN A 226 7.59 18.23 -4.57
N ASP A 227 6.95 18.46 -5.72
CA ASP A 227 6.83 19.80 -6.32
C ASP A 227 5.73 20.64 -5.65
N HIS A 228 4.99 20.06 -4.68
CA HIS A 228 3.81 20.71 -4.12
C HIS A 228 4.12 21.68 -2.98
N SER A 229 4.20 22.96 -3.33
CA SER A 229 4.35 24.12 -2.44
C SER A 229 3.20 24.31 -1.43
N GLU A 230 2.05 23.66 -1.62
CA GLU A 230 0.90 23.79 -0.71
C GLU A 230 1.21 23.30 0.70
N ARG A 231 2.07 22.29 0.87
CA ARG A 231 2.55 21.85 2.20
C ARG A 231 3.28 22.97 2.98
N LEU A 232 3.90 23.89 2.25
CA LEU A 232 4.81 24.90 2.80
C LEU A 232 4.10 26.20 3.23
N GLN A 233 2.79 26.33 3.00
CA GLN A 233 2.09 27.61 3.17
C GLN A 233 1.48 27.83 4.55
N GLU A 234 1.44 26.83 5.44
CA GLU A 234 0.75 26.98 6.73
C GLU A 234 1.71 26.84 7.92
N LYS A 235 1.78 27.91 8.72
CA LYS A 235 2.35 27.86 10.07
C LYS A 235 1.30 27.26 10.99
N SER A 236 1.58 26.09 11.57
CA SER A 236 0.78 25.61 12.70
C SER A 236 0.85 26.64 13.83
N LEU A 237 -0.30 27.24 14.15
CA LEU A 237 -0.43 28.21 15.25
C LEU A 237 -0.44 27.54 16.62
N LEU A 238 -0.63 26.22 16.66
CA LEU A 238 -0.76 25.44 17.90
C LEU A 238 0.59 24.84 18.26
N THR A 239 1.13 25.24 19.40
CA THR A 239 2.43 24.76 19.92
C THR A 239 2.30 23.72 21.02
N ALA A 240 1.16 23.66 21.71
CA ALA A 240 0.94 22.70 22.79
C ALA A 240 0.59 21.31 22.25
N ALA A 241 1.04 20.26 22.92
CA ALA A 241 0.68 18.88 22.61
C ALA A 241 -0.78 18.57 23.01
N TRP A 242 -1.52 17.86 22.17
CA TRP A 242 -2.90 17.45 22.43
C TRP A 242 -2.93 16.12 23.16
N VAL A 243 -3.58 16.06 24.32
CA VAL A 243 -3.97 14.79 24.91
C VAL A 243 -5.35 14.41 24.36
N PRO A 244 -5.49 13.37 23.53
CA PRO A 244 -6.76 13.04 22.89
C PRO A 244 -7.85 12.71 23.92
N PRO A 245 -9.09 13.17 23.70
CA PRO A 245 -10.24 12.69 24.47
C PRO A 245 -10.54 11.22 24.12
N ARG A 246 -11.34 10.55 24.95
CA ARG A 246 -11.75 9.16 24.70
C ARG A 246 -12.66 8.99 23.49
N LEU A 247 -13.43 10.03 23.15
CA LEU A 247 -14.39 10.06 22.05
C LEU A 247 -14.22 11.37 21.29
N LEU A 248 -14.29 11.31 19.98
CA LEU A 248 -14.25 12.47 19.11
C LEU A 248 -15.35 12.35 18.06
N ASN A 249 -16.27 13.30 18.07
CA ASN A 249 -17.34 13.40 17.10
C ASN A 249 -16.99 14.50 16.11
N TYR A 250 -17.04 14.18 14.83
CA TYR A 250 -16.75 15.14 13.77
C TYR A 250 -17.57 14.83 12.51
N GLN A 251 -17.66 15.82 11.64
CA GLN A 251 -18.28 15.72 10.32
C GLN A 251 -17.28 16.18 9.26
N LEU A 252 -17.45 15.69 8.03
CA LEU A 252 -16.67 16.11 6.88
C LEU A 252 -17.56 16.86 5.88
N GLN A 253 -17.12 18.04 5.49
CA GLN A 253 -17.70 18.82 4.41
C GLN A 253 -16.70 18.96 3.26
N LEU A 254 -17.08 18.47 2.09
CA LEU A 254 -16.22 18.38 0.92
C LEU A 254 -16.55 19.53 -0.04
N ASN A 255 -15.64 20.50 -0.11
CA ASN A 255 -15.83 21.76 -0.84
C ASN A 255 -14.92 21.82 -2.07
N GLY A 256 -15.01 20.81 -2.94
CA GLY A 256 -14.21 20.73 -4.15
C GLY A 256 -12.76 20.33 -3.85
N THR A 257 -11.90 21.28 -3.46
CA THR A 257 -10.47 21.06 -3.21
C THR A 257 -10.09 21.01 -1.73
N SER A 258 -11.02 21.29 -0.81
CA SER A 258 -10.81 21.18 0.63
C SER A 258 -11.76 20.18 1.28
N ILE A 259 -11.27 19.54 2.34
CA ILE A 259 -12.00 18.62 3.20
C ILE A 259 -12.08 19.27 4.58
N GLN A 260 -13.20 19.90 4.86
CA GLN A 260 -13.41 20.63 6.10
C GLN A 260 -13.87 19.69 7.22
N ILE A 261 -13.22 19.76 8.38
CA ILE A 261 -13.53 18.99 9.58
C ILE A 261 -14.27 19.87 10.58
N LEU A 262 -15.55 19.54 10.79
CA LEU A 262 -16.43 20.26 11.71
C LEU A 262 -16.59 19.49 13.02
N GLY A 263 -16.64 20.22 14.14
CA GLY A 263 -16.95 19.68 15.47
C GLY A 263 -15.76 19.12 16.27
N ALA A 264 -14.59 18.95 15.66
CA ALA A 264 -13.35 18.61 16.35
C ALA A 264 -12.54 19.88 16.67
N PRO A 265 -11.88 19.97 17.84
CA PRO A 265 -11.07 21.15 18.21
C PRO A 265 -9.66 21.14 17.57
N ARG A 266 -9.29 20.03 16.93
CA ARG A 266 -7.93 19.63 16.58
C ARG A 266 -7.98 18.69 15.38
N LEU A 267 -6.92 18.63 14.57
CA LEU A 267 -6.86 17.84 13.31
C LEU A 267 -5.89 16.66 13.35
N GLU A 268 -5.14 16.45 14.44
CA GLU A 268 -4.07 15.44 14.51
C GLU A 268 -4.56 13.99 14.31
N PHE A 269 -5.87 13.76 14.40
CA PHE A 269 -6.48 12.47 14.12
C PHE A 269 -6.75 12.23 12.63
N ALA A 270 -6.92 13.28 11.83
CA ALA A 270 -7.23 13.19 10.41
C ALA A 270 -5.94 13.17 9.58
N PRO A 271 -5.98 12.89 8.28
CA PRO A 271 -4.83 13.12 7.41
C PRO A 271 -4.50 14.63 7.31
N GLU A 272 -3.33 14.95 6.79
CA GLU A 272 -2.97 16.30 6.34
C GLU A 272 -3.48 16.52 4.91
N LEU A 273 -3.17 15.57 4.02
CA LEU A 273 -3.47 15.64 2.59
C LEU A 273 -3.96 14.31 2.05
N LEU A 274 -4.86 14.39 1.08
CA LEU A 274 -5.26 13.27 0.23
C LEU A 274 -4.87 13.59 -1.22
N TYR A 275 -4.01 12.77 -1.80
CA TYR A 275 -3.61 12.85 -3.20
C TYR A 275 -4.28 11.74 -3.99
N LEU A 276 -4.79 12.06 -5.19
CA LEU A 276 -5.40 11.09 -6.09
C LEU A 276 -4.73 11.10 -7.46
N HIS A 277 -4.40 9.92 -7.95
CA HIS A 277 -4.03 9.64 -9.32
C HIS A 277 -5.12 8.77 -9.97
N GLN A 278 -6.12 9.44 -10.55
CA GLN A 278 -7.33 8.77 -11.04
C GLN A 278 -7.04 7.80 -12.20
N MET A 279 -6.13 8.17 -13.13
CA MET A 279 -5.80 7.30 -14.27
C MET A 279 -5.08 6.01 -13.86
N GLN A 280 -4.25 6.06 -12.82
CA GLN A 280 -3.52 4.89 -12.32
C GLN A 280 -4.23 4.19 -11.15
N GLN A 281 -5.41 4.66 -10.76
CA GLN A 281 -6.17 4.17 -9.61
C GLN A 281 -5.33 4.08 -8.32
N ARG A 282 -4.56 5.14 -8.06
CA ARG A 282 -3.72 5.26 -6.86
C ARG A 282 -4.15 6.45 -6.03
N ALA A 283 -4.01 6.30 -4.72
CA ALA A 283 -4.18 7.37 -3.77
C ALA A 283 -3.02 7.39 -2.78
N PHE A 284 -2.70 8.56 -2.26
CA PHE A 284 -1.80 8.72 -1.13
C PHE A 284 -2.48 9.55 -0.05
N VAL A 285 -2.66 8.92 1.12
CA VAL A 285 -3.18 9.53 2.34
C VAL A 285 -1.98 9.89 3.20
N ASP A 286 -1.67 11.17 3.24
CA ASP A 286 -0.54 11.72 3.98
C ASP A 286 -1.00 12.22 5.33
N PHE A 287 -0.50 11.64 6.41
CA PHE A 287 -0.79 12.05 7.79
C PHE A 287 0.12 13.16 8.31
N GLY A 288 1.10 13.59 7.52
CA GLY A 288 2.08 14.60 7.90
C GLY A 288 3.12 14.07 8.88
N THR A 289 3.76 15.02 9.58
CA THR A 289 4.76 14.74 10.60
C THR A 289 4.20 15.07 11.97
N TYR A 290 4.27 14.11 12.89
CA TYR A 290 3.86 14.28 14.28
C TYR A 290 5.06 14.33 15.19
N ARG A 291 4.92 15.09 16.28
CA ARG A 291 5.75 14.93 17.46
C ARG A 291 4.88 14.40 18.60
N VAL A 292 5.39 13.40 19.30
CA VAL A 292 4.72 12.77 20.44
C VAL A 292 5.55 13.00 21.69
N GLU A 293 4.94 13.63 22.68
CA GLU A 293 5.62 14.09 23.89
C GLU A 293 4.90 13.60 25.15
N LEU A 294 5.65 13.20 26.16
CA LEU A 294 5.13 12.94 27.49
C LEU A 294 5.13 14.23 28.28
N ASN A 295 3.96 14.69 28.72
CA ASN A 295 3.86 15.78 29.66
C ASN A 295 4.31 15.28 31.05
N PRO A 296 5.36 15.87 31.65
CA PRO A 296 5.95 15.37 32.89
C PRO A 296 5.08 15.61 34.13
N GLU A 297 4.18 16.60 34.09
CA GLU A 297 3.30 16.94 35.22
C GLU A 297 2.07 16.03 35.27
N THR A 298 1.52 15.69 34.11
CA THR A 298 0.29 14.88 34.00
C THR A 298 0.55 13.41 33.71
N GLU A 299 1.80 13.05 33.37
CA GLU A 299 2.21 11.73 32.89
C GLU A 299 1.40 11.23 31.68
N ARG A 300 0.81 12.16 30.92
CA ARG A 300 0.03 11.85 29.72
C ARG A 300 0.82 12.17 28.45
N TRP A 301 0.70 11.27 27.50
CA TRP A 301 1.23 11.48 26.16
C TRP A 301 0.30 12.42 25.38
N GLY A 302 0.92 13.39 24.71
CA GLY A 302 0.26 14.28 23.78
C GLY A 302 0.86 14.19 22.38
N ILE A 303 0.09 14.62 21.39
CA ILE A 303 0.45 14.65 19.98
C ILE A 303 0.30 16.06 19.42
N ILE A 304 1.22 16.44 18.54
CA ILE A 304 1.14 17.69 17.77
C ILE A 304 1.53 17.40 16.32
N ARG A 305 0.78 17.95 15.36
CA ARG A 305 1.20 17.97 13.95
C ARG A 305 2.18 19.11 13.74
N GLU A 306 3.37 18.78 13.28
CA GLU A 306 4.42 19.75 12.99
C GLU A 306 4.17 20.43 11.65
N SER A 307 4.59 21.70 11.55
CA SER A 307 4.60 22.39 10.26
C SER A 307 5.66 21.77 9.35
N VAL A 308 5.42 21.81 8.04
CA VAL A 308 6.36 21.26 7.06
C VAL A 308 7.54 22.22 6.91
N THR A 309 8.73 21.70 7.19
CA THR A 309 10.04 22.35 7.04
C THR A 309 10.99 21.35 6.41
N PRO A 310 12.15 21.76 5.87
CA PRO A 310 13.14 20.80 5.35
C PRO A 310 13.58 19.73 6.37
N ALA A 311 13.47 19.99 7.68
CA ALA A 311 13.80 19.03 8.73
C ALA A 311 12.65 18.05 9.05
N THR A 312 11.41 18.51 8.93
CA THR A 312 10.20 17.75 9.29
C THR A 312 9.56 17.07 8.08
N ASP A 313 9.83 17.55 6.86
CA ASP A 313 9.35 16.95 5.61
C ASP A 313 9.88 15.51 5.46
N HIS A 314 8.96 14.62 5.16
CA HIS A 314 9.21 13.18 5.11
C HIS A 314 9.06 12.62 3.69
N LEU A 315 8.56 13.41 2.72
CA LEU A 315 8.43 12.98 1.32
C LEU A 315 9.76 12.59 0.67
N PRO A 316 10.88 13.32 0.89
CA PRO A 316 12.17 12.90 0.34
C PRO A 316 12.61 11.54 0.87
N LEU A 317 12.21 11.18 2.10
CA LEU A 317 12.53 9.88 2.69
C LEU A 317 11.65 8.77 2.08
N LEU A 318 10.36 9.03 1.86
CA LEU A 318 9.47 8.08 1.17
C LEU A 318 9.92 7.81 -0.27
N ALA A 319 10.36 8.83 -1.00
CA ALA A 319 10.81 8.72 -2.39
C ALA A 319 12.09 7.89 -2.57
N ARG A 320 12.85 7.65 -1.49
CA ARG A 320 14.00 6.71 -1.53
C ARG A 320 13.55 5.26 -1.70
N ASN A 321 12.31 4.95 -1.34
CA ASN A 321 11.73 3.63 -1.55
C ASN A 321 11.08 3.56 -2.94
N LEU A 322 11.79 2.96 -3.90
CA LEU A 322 11.34 2.86 -5.29
C LEU A 322 9.99 2.14 -5.45
N ALA A 323 9.63 1.24 -4.53
CA ALA A 323 8.33 0.57 -4.56
C ALA A 323 7.15 1.54 -4.31
N LEU A 324 7.40 2.68 -3.66
CA LEU A 324 6.39 3.69 -3.36
C LEU A 324 6.24 4.74 -4.46
N ASN A 325 7.18 4.83 -5.41
CA ASN A 325 7.17 5.82 -6.49
C ASN A 325 5.83 5.95 -7.22
N PRO A 326 5.09 4.85 -7.55
CA PRO A 326 3.81 4.99 -8.23
C PRO A 326 2.76 5.81 -7.47
N TYR A 327 2.90 5.98 -6.15
CA TYR A 327 2.00 6.79 -5.32
C TYR A 327 2.43 8.26 -5.20
N LEU A 328 3.64 8.59 -5.65
CA LEU A 328 4.23 9.93 -5.50
C LEU A 328 3.91 10.86 -6.67
N PHE A 329 2.88 10.51 -7.43
CA PHE A 329 2.31 11.29 -8.52
C PHE A 329 0.81 11.42 -8.33
N TYR A 330 0.24 12.55 -8.73
CA TYR A 330 -1.19 12.82 -8.56
C TYR A 330 -1.71 13.79 -9.62
N ASN A 331 -3.03 13.78 -9.76
CA ASN A 331 -3.81 14.68 -10.59
C ASN A 331 -4.69 15.63 -9.76
N SER A 332 -4.94 15.27 -8.50
CA SER A 332 -5.74 16.04 -7.54
C SER A 332 -5.13 15.94 -6.15
N ALA A 333 -5.16 17.03 -5.39
CA ALA A 333 -4.78 17.06 -4.00
C ALA A 333 -5.89 17.76 -3.20
N TYR A 334 -6.16 17.26 -2.00
CA TYR A 334 -7.19 17.77 -1.12
C TYR A 334 -6.63 17.91 0.29
N ARG A 335 -6.78 19.10 0.87
CA ARG A 335 -6.31 19.40 2.22
C ARG A 335 -7.41 19.19 3.24
N PHE A 336 -7.05 18.61 4.38
CA PHE A 336 -7.91 18.59 5.55
C PHE A 336 -7.73 19.88 6.35
N THR A 337 -8.83 20.62 6.56
CA THR A 337 -8.84 21.90 7.28
C THR A 337 -9.91 21.89 8.37
N HIS A 338 -9.88 22.88 9.26
CA HIS A 338 -11.05 23.23 10.07
C HIS A 338 -12.10 23.98 9.27
#